data_AF-A0A7V9BJM0-F1
#
_entry.id   AF-A0A7V9BJM0-F1
#
_cell.length_a   1.000
_cell.length_b   1.000
_cell.length_c   1.000
_cell.angle_alpha   90.00
_cell.angle_beta   90.00
_cell.angle_gamma   90.00
#
_symmetry.space_group_name_H-M   'P 1'
#
loop_
_entity.id
_entity.type
_entity.pdbx_description
1 polymer ?
#
loop_
_entity_poly.entity_id
_entity_poly.type
_entity_poly.pdbx_seq_one_letter_code
_entity_poly.pdbx_strand_id
1 'polypeptide(L)'
;MQDASLFLTDDWRVGDRLSATLGVRWDWFGWPYERNGYFGNFDPGMVTDPSNPLNAIIVPSNIQQTPFSQVNAGIAAVTKVNTKHTLSGQDLNNFAPRLGFAYSMTPKHVVRGGYGLFYDRPSAAFMNTVFSNYPILREIEITVPSRVVPMTDAWATNVINGQPIAFDAFFPFRLVYSGGTTGSYTVRDGTGVLGVNDGTGNIAETLEFRAIDRNLETPFYQQWNMGWQWELIPDMALEVRYNGSRGHNLLLATALNEPWDLNDPNTPPEILQRITTAYRASGGGATPQDPQAIGYGLGGNNNVGPNGAVIPTEVRTLYYGFNDAEALYLQSRGRSTYHALQTSLTKRFSKGHQFHAAYTYSVTKDLMSADPGSTAGGGRPDTPNTGFSVENDSRDVESNWARADFDRPHRFSLSAVWALPLGSKALLRDWKVATFMQFQSGRPFSVFRPEQGLLRLGFQRLDFAPGADANSVAQQAANPEEGWFDTTQLRAATAAGNTPRNFLRGPPQKRVDLNLTRSISLGKLRAELRWEVFNVFNTVNFGLPENNFDSIDFGTITSTVGGPRVSQFGVRINF
;
A
#
# COMPACT_ATOMS: atom_id res chain seq x y z
N MET A 1 16.09 11.40 -17.83
CA MET A 1 16.00 9.93 -17.87
C MET A 1 16.11 9.46 -19.31
N GLN A 2 16.76 8.33 -19.53
CA GLN A 2 16.92 7.68 -20.83
C GLN A 2 16.65 6.19 -20.62
N ASP A 3 15.88 5.59 -21.52
CA ASP A 3 15.56 4.16 -21.49
C ASP A 3 15.97 3.55 -22.84
N ALA A 4 16.35 2.28 -22.85
CA ALA A 4 16.60 1.53 -24.07
C ALA A 4 16.00 0.14 -23.99
N SER A 5 15.57 -0.39 -25.13
CA SER A 5 15.04 -1.75 -25.20
C SER A 5 15.46 -2.42 -26.48
N LEU A 6 15.84 -3.69 -26.38
CA LEU A 6 16.13 -4.56 -27.52
C LEU A 6 15.24 -5.79 -27.42
N PHE A 7 14.73 -6.27 -28.55
CA PHE A 7 13.96 -7.51 -28.57
C PHE A 7 14.25 -8.31 -29.83
N LEU A 8 14.15 -9.63 -29.68
CA LEU A 8 14.18 -10.59 -30.76
C LEU A 8 13.03 -11.57 -30.53
N THR A 9 12.22 -11.77 -31.56
CA THR A 9 11.12 -12.73 -31.54
C THR A 9 11.15 -13.53 -32.83
N ASP A 10 10.89 -14.82 -32.74
CA ASP A 10 10.76 -15.72 -33.86
C ASP A 10 9.49 -16.58 -33.72
N ASP A 11 8.83 -16.82 -34.85
CA ASP A 11 7.53 -17.49 -34.93
C ASP A 11 7.65 -18.73 -35.82
N TRP A 12 7.45 -19.89 -35.21
CA TRP A 12 7.63 -21.19 -35.84
C TRP A 12 6.25 -21.81 -36.11
N ARG A 13 6.03 -22.24 -37.35
CA ARG A 13 4.89 -23.09 -37.72
C ARG A 13 5.41 -24.48 -38.04
N VAL A 14 5.04 -25.45 -37.22
CA VAL A 14 5.42 -26.86 -37.42
C VAL A 14 4.20 -27.60 -37.97
N GLY A 15 4.18 -27.73 -39.30
CA GLY A 15 3.00 -28.19 -40.04
C GLY A 15 1.78 -27.29 -39.83
N ASP A 16 0.58 -27.86 -39.97
CA ASP A 16 -0.68 -27.11 -39.92
C ASP A 16 -1.30 -27.05 -38.52
N ARG A 17 -0.67 -27.69 -37.52
CA ARG A 17 -1.27 -27.92 -36.20
C ARG A 17 -0.55 -27.22 -35.05
N LEU A 18 0.73 -26.89 -35.19
CA LEU A 18 1.51 -26.29 -34.12
C LEU A 18 2.07 -24.95 -34.57
N SER A 19 1.81 -23.92 -33.78
CA SER A 19 2.52 -22.64 -33.84
C SER A 19 3.22 -22.42 -32.51
N ALA A 20 4.48 -22.00 -32.54
CA ALA A 20 5.27 -21.65 -31.37
C ALA A 20 5.91 -20.28 -31.58
N THR A 21 6.00 -19.50 -30.51
CA THR A 21 6.63 -18.18 -30.51
C THR A 21 7.69 -18.18 -29.43
N LEU A 22 8.91 -17.80 -29.80
CA LEU A 22 10.03 -17.64 -28.89
C LEU A 22 10.50 -16.20 -28.96
N GLY A 23 10.72 -15.56 -27.83
CA GLY A 23 11.26 -14.22 -27.81
C GLY A 23 12.08 -13.94 -26.57
N VAL A 24 12.97 -12.97 -26.69
CA VAL A 24 13.68 -12.37 -25.58
C VAL A 24 13.66 -10.87 -25.76
N ARG A 25 13.45 -10.17 -24.66
CA ARG A 25 13.57 -8.72 -24.59
C ARG A 25 14.61 -8.37 -23.54
N TRP A 26 15.41 -7.35 -23.79
CA TRP A 26 16.27 -6.72 -22.81
C TRP A 26 15.81 -5.27 -22.65
N ASP A 27 15.63 -4.84 -21.41
CA ASP A 27 15.22 -3.49 -21.07
C ASP A 27 16.29 -2.80 -20.20
N TRP A 28 16.57 -1.53 -20.45
CA TRP A 28 17.33 -0.68 -19.55
C TRP A 28 16.46 0.53 -19.20
N PHE A 29 16.20 0.68 -17.90
CA PHE A 29 15.49 1.82 -17.36
C PHE A 29 16.48 2.72 -16.63
N GLY A 30 16.72 3.92 -17.15
CA GLY A 30 17.69 4.83 -16.56
C GLY A 30 17.14 5.53 -15.32
N TRP A 31 17.85 5.58 -14.20
CA TRP A 31 17.33 6.29 -13.04
C TRP A 31 17.02 7.79 -13.31
N PRO A 32 15.85 8.30 -12.89
CA PRO A 32 15.56 9.72 -12.97
C PRO A 32 16.51 10.51 -12.06
N TYR A 33 16.83 11.74 -12.46
CA TYR A 33 17.62 12.66 -11.65
C TYR A 33 17.14 14.10 -11.86
N GLU A 34 17.29 14.92 -10.82
CA GLU A 34 16.98 16.36 -10.87
C GLU A 34 18.16 17.12 -11.49
N ARG A 35 17.87 18.15 -12.30
CA ARG A 35 18.85 18.88 -13.10
C ARG A 35 19.97 19.49 -12.24
N ASN A 36 19.61 20.09 -11.11
CA ASN A 36 20.52 20.76 -10.18
C ASN A 36 20.98 19.86 -9.02
N GLY A 37 20.55 18.60 -8.98
CA GLY A 37 20.92 17.62 -7.97
C GLY A 37 20.22 17.80 -6.63
N TYR A 38 19.05 18.45 -6.58
CA TYR A 38 18.35 18.79 -5.33
C TYR A 38 17.54 17.66 -4.69
N PHE A 39 17.84 16.39 -5.00
CA PHE A 39 17.20 15.24 -4.35
C PHE A 39 18.19 14.53 -3.45
N GLY A 40 17.98 14.66 -2.14
CA GLY A 40 18.72 13.94 -1.11
C GLY A 40 18.13 12.54 -0.88
N ASN A 41 18.93 11.62 -0.36
CA ASN A 41 18.50 10.29 0.05
C ASN A 41 19.26 9.87 1.32
N PHE A 42 18.83 8.80 1.96
CA PHE A 42 19.50 8.22 3.13
C PHE A 42 19.83 6.77 2.86
N ASP A 43 21.05 6.37 3.19
CA ASP A 43 21.53 5.01 3.08
C ASP A 43 21.80 4.42 4.46
N PRO A 44 20.87 3.61 5.00
CA PRO A 44 21.06 2.88 6.25
C PRO A 44 22.40 2.12 6.32
N GLY A 45 22.88 1.58 5.20
CA GLY A 45 24.12 0.81 5.12
C GLY A 45 25.40 1.64 5.29
N MET A 46 25.29 2.98 5.22
CA MET A 46 26.42 3.88 5.43
C MET A 46 26.52 4.40 6.86
N VAL A 47 25.55 4.14 7.74
CA VAL A 47 25.56 4.69 9.11
C VAL A 47 26.69 4.07 9.91
N THR A 48 27.64 4.89 10.36
CA THR A 48 28.74 4.47 11.26
C THR A 48 28.49 4.82 12.71
N ASP A 49 27.70 5.88 12.96
CA ASP A 49 27.23 6.29 14.27
C ASP A 49 25.72 6.57 14.17
N PRO A 50 24.85 5.70 14.72
CA PRO A 50 23.40 5.92 14.71
C PRO A 50 22.98 7.20 15.44
N SER A 51 23.87 7.78 16.26
CA SER A 51 23.62 9.04 16.97
C SER A 51 23.94 10.28 16.12
N ASN A 52 24.69 10.11 15.04
CA ASN A 52 25.00 11.14 14.06
C ASN A 52 25.07 10.54 12.64
N PRO A 53 23.92 10.26 12.02
CA PRO A 53 23.86 9.53 10.76
C PRO A 53 24.10 10.43 9.53
N LEU A 54 24.74 11.60 9.71
CA LEU A 54 25.02 12.58 8.64
C LEU A 54 25.79 11.97 7.46
N ASN A 55 26.72 11.06 7.75
CA ASN A 55 27.52 10.40 6.74
C ASN A 55 26.70 9.49 5.81
N ALA A 56 25.52 9.06 6.26
CA ALA A 56 24.57 8.25 5.51
C ALA A 56 23.52 9.07 4.74
N ILE A 57 23.42 10.37 5.00
CA ILE A 57 22.67 11.27 4.11
C ILE A 57 23.51 11.53 2.88
N ILE A 58 22.91 11.37 1.71
CA ILE A 58 23.59 11.46 0.44
C ILE A 58 22.95 12.45 -0.52
N VAL A 59 23.81 13.17 -1.26
CA VAL A 59 23.43 14.08 -2.34
C VAL A 59 24.15 13.69 -3.63
N PRO A 60 23.54 13.91 -4.82
CA PRO A 60 24.12 13.50 -6.08
C PRO A 60 25.33 14.36 -6.51
N SER A 61 26.15 13.83 -7.40
CA SER A 61 27.35 14.48 -7.94
C SER A 61 27.10 15.85 -8.60
N ASN A 62 25.92 16.05 -9.20
CA ASN A 62 25.54 17.28 -9.88
C ASN A 62 24.90 18.34 -8.96
N ILE A 63 24.86 18.11 -7.65
CA ILE A 63 24.36 19.09 -6.66
C ILE A 63 25.00 20.46 -6.88
N GLN A 64 24.15 21.48 -7.04
CA GLN A 64 24.55 22.88 -7.15
C GLN A 64 24.47 23.58 -5.80
N GLN A 65 25.22 24.67 -5.66
CA GLN A 65 25.07 25.59 -4.53
C GLN A 65 23.79 26.40 -4.71
N THR A 66 23.11 26.68 -3.61
CA THR A 66 21.88 27.47 -3.55
C THR A 66 22.20 28.94 -3.17
N PRO A 67 21.25 29.87 -3.31
CA PRO A 67 21.40 31.23 -2.75
C PRO A 67 21.43 31.28 -1.21
N PHE A 68 21.12 30.17 -0.52
CA PHE A 68 21.02 30.10 0.94
C PHE A 68 22.29 29.47 1.52
N SER A 69 23.08 30.25 2.26
CA SER A 69 24.34 29.78 2.85
C SER A 69 24.14 28.65 3.87
N GLN A 70 23.00 28.61 4.55
CA GLN A 70 22.63 27.56 5.49
C GLN A 70 22.43 26.21 4.79
N VAL A 71 21.70 26.19 3.68
CA VAL A 71 21.50 24.98 2.86
C VAL A 71 22.84 24.48 2.30
N ASN A 72 23.70 25.41 1.87
CA ASN A 72 25.03 25.09 1.37
C ASN A 72 25.94 24.46 2.42
N ALA A 73 25.84 24.89 3.68
CA ALA A 73 26.54 24.26 4.79
C ALA A 73 26.02 22.83 5.04
N GLY A 74 24.71 22.60 4.98
CA GLY A 74 24.12 21.25 5.04
C GLY A 74 24.59 20.34 3.89
N ILE A 75 24.65 20.86 2.66
CA ILE A 75 25.20 20.14 1.51
C ILE A 75 26.67 19.74 1.75
N ALA A 76 27.46 20.59 2.41
CA ALA A 76 28.87 20.31 2.72
C ALA A 76 29.04 19.30 3.87
N ALA A 77 28.04 19.13 4.73
CA ALA A 77 28.07 18.24 5.89
C ALA A 77 27.70 16.78 5.56
N VAL A 78 27.07 16.54 4.40
CA VAL A 78 26.58 15.23 3.98
C VAL A 78 27.45 14.60 2.90
N THR A 79 27.23 13.32 2.59
CA THR A 79 28.06 12.59 1.64
C THR A 79 27.63 12.85 0.19
N LYS A 80 28.58 13.32 -0.63
CA LYS A 80 28.36 13.47 -2.08
C LYS A 80 28.72 12.18 -2.83
N VAL A 81 27.75 11.58 -3.52
CA VAL A 81 27.98 10.37 -4.34
C VAL A 81 28.50 10.71 -5.74
N ASN A 82 29.03 9.72 -6.45
CA ASN A 82 29.63 9.87 -7.78
C ASN A 82 28.65 9.79 -8.96
N THR A 83 27.36 9.56 -8.70
CA THR A 83 26.28 9.46 -9.70
C THR A 83 25.42 10.74 -9.70
N LYS A 84 24.68 11.01 -10.77
CA LYS A 84 23.76 12.18 -10.84
C LYS A 84 22.43 11.94 -10.11
N HIS A 85 22.21 10.74 -9.62
CA HIS A 85 21.11 10.31 -8.76
C HIS A 85 21.71 9.73 -7.47
N THR A 86 20.89 9.42 -6.49
CA THR A 86 21.34 8.87 -5.20
C THR A 86 21.40 7.33 -5.17
N LEU A 87 20.90 6.65 -6.21
CA LEU A 87 20.96 5.19 -6.35
C LEU A 87 22.35 4.68 -6.80
N SER A 88 22.63 3.41 -6.52
CA SER A 88 23.85 2.68 -6.90
C SER A 88 23.77 2.25 -8.36
N GLY A 89 24.64 2.79 -9.22
CA GLY A 89 24.80 2.30 -10.59
C GLY A 89 23.51 2.32 -11.43
N GLN A 90 23.36 1.34 -12.31
CA GLN A 90 22.21 1.12 -13.18
C GLN A 90 21.85 -0.37 -13.16
N ASP A 91 20.57 -0.69 -13.25
CA ASP A 91 20.12 -2.07 -13.41
C ASP A 91 20.11 -2.45 -14.90
N LEU A 92 21.02 -3.35 -15.29
CA LEU A 92 21.21 -3.81 -16.67
C LEU A 92 20.80 -5.28 -16.85
N ASN A 93 20.27 -5.92 -15.81
CA ASN A 93 20.02 -7.36 -15.79
C ASN A 93 18.60 -7.75 -16.24
N ASN A 94 17.88 -6.82 -16.89
CA ASN A 94 16.47 -7.00 -17.21
C ASN A 94 16.25 -7.80 -18.50
N PHE A 95 16.50 -9.11 -18.46
CA PHE A 95 16.22 -10.04 -19.55
C PHE A 95 14.86 -10.72 -19.37
N ALA A 96 13.95 -10.48 -20.32
CA ALA A 96 12.57 -10.90 -20.32
C ALA A 96 12.31 -11.97 -21.41
N PRO A 97 12.57 -13.27 -21.14
CA PRO A 97 12.23 -14.35 -22.05
C PRO A 97 10.72 -14.54 -22.16
N ARG A 98 10.27 -14.98 -23.35
CA ARG A 98 8.87 -15.24 -23.68
C ARG A 98 8.77 -16.48 -24.54
N LEU A 99 7.83 -17.34 -24.18
CA LEU A 99 7.48 -18.57 -24.89
C LEU A 99 5.96 -18.61 -25.03
N GLY A 100 5.49 -18.92 -26.23
CA GLY A 100 4.08 -19.18 -26.50
C GLY A 100 3.93 -20.38 -27.42
N PHE A 101 2.82 -21.11 -27.29
CA PHE A 101 2.45 -22.13 -28.25
C PHE A 101 0.93 -22.22 -28.43
N ALA A 102 0.53 -22.69 -29.60
CA ALA A 102 -0.83 -23.08 -29.93
C ALA A 102 -0.81 -24.40 -30.70
N TYR A 103 -1.52 -25.39 -30.20
CA TYR A 103 -1.60 -26.73 -30.79
C TYR A 103 -3.06 -27.10 -31.06
N SER A 104 -3.39 -27.31 -32.34
CA SER A 104 -4.67 -27.86 -32.79
C SER A 104 -4.60 -29.39 -32.75
N MET A 105 -5.17 -29.98 -31.70
CA MET A 105 -5.33 -31.44 -31.59
C MET A 105 -6.29 -31.95 -32.66
N THR A 106 -7.39 -31.22 -32.85
CA THR A 106 -8.37 -31.37 -33.93
C THR A 106 -8.89 -29.98 -34.33
N PRO A 107 -9.67 -29.83 -35.42
CA PRO A 107 -10.29 -28.55 -35.75
C PRO A 107 -11.18 -27.95 -34.64
N LYS A 108 -11.67 -28.81 -33.72
CA LYS A 108 -12.54 -28.41 -32.61
C LYS A 108 -11.82 -28.28 -31.26
N HIS A 109 -10.59 -28.79 -31.14
CA HIS A 109 -9.82 -28.78 -29.90
C HIS A 109 -8.49 -28.09 -30.09
N VAL A 110 -8.30 -26.98 -29.39
CA VAL A 110 -7.05 -26.22 -29.41
C VAL A 110 -6.53 -26.06 -28.01
N VAL A 111 -5.27 -26.39 -27.80
CA VAL A 111 -4.54 -26.07 -26.57
C VAL A 111 -3.60 -24.92 -26.85
N ARG A 112 -3.54 -23.95 -25.92
CA ARG A 112 -2.64 -22.81 -25.99
C ARG A 112 -1.97 -22.64 -24.65
N GLY A 113 -0.75 -22.15 -24.64
CA GLY A 113 -0.08 -21.84 -23.39
C GLY A 113 1.12 -20.95 -23.64
N GLY A 114 1.69 -20.45 -22.56
CA GLY A 114 2.87 -19.64 -22.64
C GLY A 114 3.43 -19.27 -21.27
N TYR A 115 4.63 -18.75 -21.32
CA TYR A 115 5.37 -18.20 -20.20
C TYR A 115 6.01 -16.88 -20.64
N GLY A 116 6.04 -15.89 -19.77
CA GLY A 116 6.77 -14.66 -20.01
C GLY A 116 7.22 -14.01 -18.72
N LEU A 117 8.36 -13.35 -18.79
CA LEU A 117 8.85 -12.45 -17.76
C LEU A 117 8.64 -11.00 -18.23
N PHE A 118 8.22 -10.13 -17.32
CA PHE A 118 7.88 -8.75 -17.60
C PHE A 118 8.45 -7.86 -16.50
N TYR A 119 9.32 -6.94 -16.87
CA TYR A 119 9.81 -5.90 -15.98
C TYR A 119 8.85 -4.73 -15.98
N ASP A 120 8.68 -4.13 -14.80
CA ASP A 120 7.95 -2.89 -14.63
C ASP A 120 8.92 -1.76 -14.30
N ARG A 121 8.73 -0.61 -14.92
CA ARG A 121 9.57 0.56 -14.69
C ARG A 121 9.11 1.22 -13.39
N PRO A 122 9.97 1.34 -12.36
CA PRO A 122 9.63 2.08 -11.16
C PRO A 122 9.07 3.46 -11.49
N SER A 123 7.89 3.78 -10.95
CA SER A 123 7.23 5.06 -11.20
C SER A 123 8.09 6.21 -10.73
N ALA A 124 8.33 7.22 -11.57
CA ALA A 124 9.05 8.42 -11.14
C ALA A 124 8.36 9.16 -9.97
N ALA A 125 7.12 8.79 -9.61
CA ALA A 125 6.45 9.29 -8.41
C ALA A 125 7.22 9.01 -7.12
N PHE A 126 8.05 7.96 -7.05
CA PHE A 126 8.93 7.78 -5.87
C PHE A 126 9.96 8.93 -5.73
N MET A 127 10.27 9.67 -6.80
CA MET A 127 11.12 10.86 -6.67
C MET A 127 10.40 12.01 -5.96
N ASN A 128 9.06 12.05 -6.04
CA ASN A 128 8.24 12.99 -5.25
C ASN A 128 8.17 12.61 -3.78
N THR A 129 8.75 11.50 -3.33
CA THR A 129 8.85 11.22 -1.89
C THR A 129 10.15 11.79 -1.32
N VAL A 130 11.22 11.91 -2.12
CA VAL A 130 12.54 12.35 -1.64
C VAL A 130 12.86 13.84 -1.89
N PHE A 131 11.93 14.61 -2.47
CA PHE A 131 12.14 16.03 -2.74
C PHE A 131 12.20 16.89 -1.47
N SER A 132 11.57 16.43 -0.38
CA SER A 132 11.51 17.13 0.90
C SER A 132 12.66 16.78 1.85
N ASN A 133 13.63 16.00 1.39
CA ASN A 133 14.73 15.53 2.22
C ASN A 133 15.79 16.61 2.50
N TYR A 134 16.35 16.57 3.71
CA TYR A 134 17.59 17.25 4.06
C TYR A 134 18.72 16.80 3.12
N PRO A 135 19.64 17.69 2.68
CA PRO A 135 19.87 19.07 3.15
C PRO A 135 19.11 20.16 2.37
N ILE A 136 18.28 19.81 1.39
CA ILE A 136 17.66 20.79 0.48
C ILE A 136 16.41 21.40 1.09
N LEU A 137 15.54 20.55 1.60
CA LEU A 137 14.36 20.95 2.35
C LEU A 137 14.42 20.26 3.71
N ARG A 138 13.82 20.89 4.71
CA ARG A 138 13.62 20.28 6.00
C ARG A 138 12.22 20.63 6.46
N GLU A 139 11.38 19.61 6.53
CA GLU A 139 10.08 19.70 7.18
C GLU A 139 10.24 19.41 8.67
N ILE A 140 9.46 20.14 9.46
CA ILE A 140 9.50 20.11 10.90
C ILE A 140 8.06 20.18 11.35
N GLU A 141 7.54 19.07 11.87
CA GLU A 141 6.20 19.01 12.43
C GLU A 141 6.23 19.31 13.94
N ILE A 142 5.28 20.13 14.40
CA ILE A 142 5.09 20.45 15.82
C ILE A 142 3.84 19.73 16.30
N THR A 143 3.99 18.48 16.78
CA THR A 143 2.85 17.63 17.15
C THR A 143 2.44 17.78 18.62
N VAL A 144 1.13 17.87 18.85
CA VAL A 144 0.44 18.17 20.12
C VAL A 144 0.21 16.90 20.94
N PRO A 145 0.37 16.92 22.28
CA PRO A 145 -0.82 16.73 23.13
C PRO A 145 -0.82 17.67 24.35
N SER A 146 -0.81 18.99 24.14
CA SER A 146 -1.30 20.02 25.08
C SER A 146 -1.17 21.42 24.47
N ARG A 147 -2.29 22.07 24.14
CA ARG A 147 -2.38 23.41 23.51
C ARG A 147 -2.06 24.59 24.46
N VAL A 148 -1.20 24.41 25.46
CA VAL A 148 -1.12 25.37 26.60
C VAL A 148 0.20 26.12 26.69
N VAL A 149 1.20 25.82 25.85
CA VAL A 149 2.53 26.46 25.95
C VAL A 149 2.77 27.40 24.76
N PRO A 150 2.84 28.73 24.95
CA PRO A 150 3.30 29.67 23.91
C PRO A 150 4.64 29.24 23.32
N MET A 151 4.89 29.44 22.02
CA MET A 151 6.15 29.03 21.39
C MET A 151 7.41 29.61 22.05
N THR A 152 7.27 30.79 22.66
CA THR A 152 8.29 31.45 23.48
C THR A 152 8.63 30.67 24.76
N ASP A 153 7.69 29.87 25.25
CA ASP A 153 7.75 29.09 26.49
C ASP A 153 7.87 27.57 26.23
N ALA A 154 7.69 27.11 24.97
CA ALA A 154 7.76 25.70 24.55
C ALA A 154 9.09 25.02 24.92
N TRP A 155 10.13 25.83 25.12
CA TRP A 155 11.47 25.42 25.52
C TRP A 155 11.74 25.61 27.02
N ALA A 156 10.93 26.41 27.72
CA ALA A 156 11.07 26.66 29.16
C ALA A 156 10.47 25.53 30.01
N THR A 157 9.68 24.64 29.41
CA THR A 157 9.09 23.46 30.06
C THR A 157 9.81 22.15 29.74
N ASN A 158 10.73 22.12 28.77
CA ASN A 158 11.71 21.03 28.56
C ASN A 158 12.87 21.16 29.56
N VAL A 159 12.53 21.28 30.84
CA VAL A 159 13.46 21.56 31.91
C VAL A 159 12.96 20.83 33.15
N ILE A 160 13.48 19.63 33.41
CA ILE A 160 13.24 18.97 34.70
C ILE A 160 14.22 19.63 35.68
N ASN A 161 13.68 20.37 36.66
CA ASN A 161 14.44 21.08 37.70
C ASN A 161 15.42 22.17 37.22
N GLY A 162 15.03 22.99 36.23
CA GLY A 162 15.84 24.16 35.86
C GLY A 162 17.17 23.84 35.16
N GLN A 163 17.36 22.59 34.73
CA GLN A 163 18.41 22.19 33.80
C GLN A 163 17.79 21.82 32.45
N PRO A 164 18.28 22.39 31.32
CA PRO A 164 17.97 21.87 30.00
C PRO A 164 18.22 20.37 30.05
N ILE A 165 17.23 19.56 29.68
CA ILE A 165 17.38 18.12 29.82
C ILE A 165 18.63 17.76 29.01
N ALA A 166 19.52 16.93 29.54
CA ALA A 166 20.66 16.41 28.78
C ALA A 166 20.22 15.76 27.43
N PHE A 167 18.91 15.52 27.24
CA PHE A 167 18.20 15.22 26.01
C PHE A 167 18.51 16.16 24.81
N ASP A 168 18.89 17.41 25.08
CA ASP A 168 19.25 18.43 24.08
C ASP A 168 20.55 18.08 23.33
N ALA A 169 21.36 17.18 23.89
CA ALA A 169 22.63 16.73 23.34
C ALA A 169 22.51 15.52 22.37
N PHE A 170 21.31 15.03 22.06
CA PHE A 170 21.15 13.75 21.34
C PHE A 170 20.68 13.85 19.88
N PHE A 171 20.18 15.01 19.40
CA PHE A 171 19.69 15.12 18.01
C PHE A 171 20.59 16.03 17.16
N PRO A 172 21.14 15.58 16.01
CA PRO A 172 21.95 16.41 15.10
C PRO A 172 21.12 17.45 14.34
N PHE A 173 19.81 17.21 14.19
CA PHE A 173 18.90 18.04 13.41
C PHE A 173 17.77 18.64 14.23
N ARG A 174 17.94 19.02 15.51
CA ARG A 174 16.87 19.72 16.25
C ARG A 174 17.06 21.24 16.18
N LEU A 175 15.97 22.01 16.17
CA LEU A 175 16.01 23.44 16.41
C LEU A 175 16.53 23.72 17.83
N VAL A 176 17.56 24.54 17.94
CA VAL A 176 18.15 25.06 19.17
C VAL A 176 17.73 26.51 19.29
N TYR A 177 17.01 26.81 20.37
CA TYR A 177 16.65 28.18 20.73
C TYR A 177 17.86 28.90 21.33
N SER A 178 18.33 29.95 20.67
CA SER A 178 19.31 30.88 21.24
C SER A 178 18.51 32.06 21.84
N GLY A 179 18.55 32.19 23.17
CA GLY A 179 17.59 32.97 23.96
C GLY A 179 17.40 34.46 23.61
N GLY A 180 16.41 35.09 24.26
CA GLY A 180 16.02 36.50 24.12
C GLY A 180 14.53 36.65 23.83
N THR A 181 13.89 37.78 24.12
CA THR A 181 12.42 37.97 23.97
C THR A 181 11.90 37.90 22.52
N THR A 182 12.80 37.78 21.54
CA THR A 182 12.56 37.65 20.09
C THR A 182 13.47 36.57 19.48
N GLY A 183 13.79 35.52 20.25
CA GLY A 183 14.95 34.64 20.05
C GLY A 183 15.17 34.07 18.64
N SER A 184 16.44 33.81 18.32
CA SER A 184 16.89 33.24 17.05
C SER A 184 16.98 31.72 17.14
N TYR A 185 16.58 31.03 16.07
CA TYR A 185 16.60 29.57 15.97
C TYR A 185 17.81 29.13 15.13
N THR A 186 18.55 28.14 15.61
CA THR A 186 19.67 27.52 14.89
C THR A 186 19.52 26.01 14.91
N VAL A 187 19.93 25.30 13.87
CA VAL A 187 20.11 23.85 13.94
C VAL A 187 21.44 23.56 14.62
N ARG A 188 21.55 22.44 15.32
CA ARG A 188 22.76 22.04 16.06
C ARG A 188 24.04 21.96 15.20
N ASP A 189 23.89 21.79 13.89
CA ASP A 189 25.00 21.85 12.91
C ASP A 189 25.51 23.29 12.64
N GLY A 190 24.89 24.31 13.25
CA GLY A 190 25.24 25.72 13.09
C GLY A 190 24.47 26.44 11.98
N THR A 191 23.49 25.78 11.34
CA THR A 191 22.67 26.41 10.29
C THR A 191 21.53 27.26 10.89
N GLY A 192 21.30 28.46 10.35
CA GLY A 192 20.21 29.35 10.79
C GLY A 192 18.83 28.92 10.29
N VAL A 193 17.76 29.35 10.96
CA VAL A 193 16.36 28.97 10.67
C VAL A 193 15.55 30.21 10.30
N LEU A 194 14.71 30.11 9.27
CA LEU A 194 13.94 31.23 8.69
C LEU A 194 12.45 31.08 9.01
N GLY A 195 11.88 32.03 9.77
CA GLY A 195 10.44 32.20 9.98
C GLY A 195 9.81 31.17 10.92
N VAL A 196 9.59 31.55 12.17
CA VAL A 196 8.78 30.76 13.12
C VAL A 196 7.53 31.58 13.44
N ASN A 197 6.34 31.04 13.15
CA ASN A 197 5.05 31.71 13.42
C ASN A 197 4.61 31.47 14.86
N ASP A 198 4.16 32.50 15.57
CA ASP A 198 3.80 32.53 17.01
C ASP A 198 2.65 31.56 17.44
N GLY A 199 2.85 30.25 17.35
CA GLY A 199 1.91 29.20 17.77
C GLY A 199 2.03 28.77 19.25
N THR A 200 1.22 27.80 19.68
CA THR A 200 1.34 27.13 21.00
C THR A 200 1.57 25.61 20.82
N GLY A 201 2.56 25.00 21.51
CA GLY A 201 2.84 23.55 21.40
C GLY A 201 4.12 23.07 22.13
N ASN A 202 4.26 21.74 22.31
CA ASN A 202 5.51 21.08 22.72
C ASN A 202 6.30 20.67 21.46
N ILE A 203 7.61 20.86 21.48
CA ILE A 203 8.49 20.59 20.33
C ILE A 203 9.14 19.22 20.52
N ALA A 204 8.61 18.19 19.85
CA ALA A 204 9.32 16.96 19.57
C ALA A 204 9.57 16.91 18.06
N GLU A 205 10.59 17.62 17.59
CA GLU A 205 10.85 17.72 16.16
C GLU A 205 11.87 16.68 15.73
N THR A 206 11.43 15.81 14.85
CA THR A 206 12.27 14.89 14.10
C THR A 206 12.06 15.13 12.60
N LEU A 207 13.07 14.79 11.80
CA LEU A 207 13.10 14.98 10.36
C LEU A 207 12.12 13.99 9.71
N GLU A 208 11.08 14.48 9.03
CA GLU A 208 10.40 13.63 8.05
C GLU A 208 11.43 13.27 6.98
N PHE A 209 11.54 11.98 6.67
CA PHE A 209 12.49 11.53 5.68
C PHE A 209 11.98 10.35 4.89
N ARG A 210 12.18 10.41 3.58
CA ARG A 210 11.89 9.29 2.69
C ARG A 210 13.20 8.78 2.14
N ALA A 211 13.51 7.52 2.39
CA ALA A 211 14.70 6.86 1.88
C ALA A 211 14.33 5.88 0.77
N ILE A 212 15.20 5.75 -0.21
CA ILE A 212 15.10 4.73 -1.26
C ILE A 212 16.35 3.87 -1.17
N ASP A 213 16.17 2.56 -1.15
CA ASP A 213 17.27 1.61 -1.19
C ASP A 213 18.15 1.90 -2.41
N ARG A 214 19.42 2.17 -2.18
CA ARG A 214 20.33 2.52 -3.27
C ARG A 214 20.51 1.37 -4.24
N ASN A 215 20.34 0.14 -3.79
CA ASN A 215 20.46 -1.06 -4.61
C ASN A 215 19.10 -1.50 -5.16
N LEU A 216 18.20 -0.54 -5.42
CA LEU A 216 16.88 -0.81 -5.97
C LEU A 216 16.99 -1.63 -7.26
N GLU A 217 16.34 -2.80 -7.26
CA GLU A 217 16.25 -3.66 -8.44
C GLU A 217 14.94 -3.39 -9.19
N THR A 218 14.95 -3.54 -10.51
CA THR A 218 13.75 -3.36 -11.33
C THR A 218 12.71 -4.42 -10.94
N PRO A 219 11.49 -4.02 -10.53
CA PRO A 219 10.40 -4.96 -10.27
C PRO A 219 10.09 -5.79 -11.50
N PHE A 220 9.77 -7.06 -11.30
CA PHE A 220 9.31 -7.91 -12.40
C PHE A 220 8.26 -8.91 -11.97
N TYR A 221 7.49 -9.39 -12.93
CA TYR A 221 6.61 -10.52 -12.72
C TYR A 221 6.77 -11.56 -13.82
N GLN A 222 6.64 -12.81 -13.40
CA GLN A 222 6.53 -13.95 -14.30
C GLN A 222 5.05 -14.27 -14.47
N GLN A 223 4.64 -14.62 -15.67
CA GLN A 223 3.28 -15.07 -15.97
C GLN A 223 3.35 -16.36 -16.77
N TRP A 224 2.54 -17.34 -16.41
CA TRP A 224 2.35 -18.56 -17.17
C TRP A 224 0.88 -18.89 -17.29
N ASN A 225 0.50 -19.48 -18.41
CA ASN A 225 -0.86 -19.90 -18.66
C ASN A 225 -0.91 -21.18 -19.50
N MET A 226 -1.99 -21.92 -19.32
CA MET A 226 -2.34 -23.06 -20.14
C MET A 226 -3.85 -23.10 -20.30
N GLY A 227 -4.31 -23.23 -21.54
CA GLY A 227 -5.71 -23.16 -21.91
C GLY A 227 -6.10 -24.26 -22.88
N TRP A 228 -7.28 -24.80 -22.69
CA TRP A 228 -7.94 -25.72 -23.61
C TRP A 228 -9.25 -25.11 -24.08
N GLN A 229 -9.42 -25.05 -25.40
CA GLN A 229 -10.63 -24.59 -26.05
C GLN A 229 -11.27 -25.74 -26.83
N TRP A 230 -12.58 -25.89 -26.67
CA TRP A 230 -13.41 -26.88 -27.34
C TRP A 230 -14.62 -26.25 -28.00
N GLU A 231 -14.78 -26.40 -29.32
CA GLU A 231 -16.04 -26.18 -30.02
C GLU A 231 -17.02 -27.33 -29.70
N LEU A 232 -17.93 -27.08 -28.75
CA LEU A 232 -18.92 -28.05 -28.28
C LEU A 232 -19.92 -28.42 -29.38
N ILE A 233 -20.50 -27.41 -30.00
CA ILE A 233 -21.43 -27.46 -31.13
C ILE A 233 -21.11 -26.28 -32.05
N PRO A 234 -21.54 -26.29 -33.33
CA PRO A 234 -21.43 -25.09 -34.16
C PRO A 234 -22.02 -23.92 -33.39
N ASP A 235 -21.30 -22.80 -33.31
CA ASP A 235 -21.62 -21.57 -32.56
C ASP A 235 -21.33 -21.53 -31.05
N MET A 236 -20.93 -22.63 -30.41
CA MET A 236 -20.68 -22.68 -28.96
C MET A 236 -19.31 -23.26 -28.61
N ALA A 237 -18.55 -22.54 -27.78
CA ALA A 237 -17.22 -22.94 -27.35
C ALA A 237 -17.09 -22.91 -25.81
N LEU A 238 -16.52 -23.99 -25.27
CA LEU A 238 -16.03 -24.06 -23.90
C LEU A 238 -14.54 -23.73 -23.91
N GLU A 239 -14.10 -23.00 -22.89
CA GLU A 239 -12.70 -22.74 -22.65
C GLU A 239 -12.39 -22.90 -21.17
N VAL A 240 -11.31 -23.62 -20.86
CA VAL A 240 -10.78 -23.78 -19.51
C VAL A 240 -9.32 -23.35 -19.54
N ARG A 241 -8.95 -22.41 -18.67
CA ARG A 241 -7.60 -21.86 -18.57
C ARG A 241 -7.11 -21.88 -17.13
N TYR A 242 -5.87 -22.28 -16.95
CA TYR A 242 -5.11 -21.98 -15.76
C TYR A 242 -4.21 -20.77 -16.04
N ASN A 243 -4.21 -19.79 -15.14
CA ASN A 243 -3.31 -18.64 -15.17
C ASN A 243 -2.56 -18.55 -13.85
N GLY A 244 -1.24 -18.41 -13.91
CA GLY A 244 -0.38 -18.14 -12.78
C GLY A 244 0.46 -16.88 -13.03
N SER A 245 0.69 -16.10 -11.98
CA SER A 245 1.72 -15.08 -11.98
C SER A 245 2.43 -14.99 -10.64
N ARG A 246 3.68 -14.52 -10.67
CA ARG A 246 4.49 -14.27 -9.49
C ARG A 246 5.29 -12.99 -9.67
N GLY A 247 5.06 -12.03 -8.77
CA GLY A 247 5.85 -10.80 -8.68
C GLY A 247 7.08 -10.99 -7.79
N HIS A 248 8.19 -10.41 -8.22
CA HIS A 248 9.49 -10.40 -7.57
C HIS A 248 10.04 -8.99 -7.54
N ASN A 249 10.81 -8.68 -6.50
CA ASN A 249 11.47 -7.38 -6.32
C ASN A 249 10.47 -6.22 -6.47
N LEU A 250 9.21 -6.45 -6.10
CA LEU A 250 8.19 -5.42 -6.13
C LEU A 250 8.60 -4.33 -5.13
N LEU A 251 8.19 -3.10 -5.43
CA LEU A 251 8.42 -2.02 -4.49
C LEU A 251 7.62 -2.29 -3.20
N LEU A 252 8.28 -2.07 -2.07
CA LEU A 252 7.74 -2.25 -0.73
C LEU A 252 8.27 -1.10 0.13
N ALA A 253 7.40 -0.42 0.87
CA ALA A 253 7.86 0.56 1.85
C ALA A 253 7.73 0.03 3.28
N THR A 254 8.72 0.32 4.10
CA THR A 254 8.77 -0.02 5.52
C THR A 254 9.01 1.24 6.34
N ALA A 255 8.72 1.21 7.63
CA ALA A 255 9.16 2.28 8.52
C ALA A 255 10.70 2.24 8.61
N LEU A 256 11.36 3.35 8.24
CA LEU A 256 12.83 3.49 8.27
C LEU A 256 13.34 3.47 9.71
N ASN A 257 12.61 4.12 10.61
CA ASN A 257 13.03 4.39 11.98
C ASN A 257 11.97 3.97 13.00
N GLU A 258 11.45 2.75 12.84
CA GLU A 258 10.43 2.18 13.73
C GLU A 258 10.95 2.07 15.19
N PRO A 259 10.11 2.39 16.20
CA PRO A 259 10.46 2.18 17.60
C PRO A 259 10.59 0.70 17.95
N TRP A 260 11.62 0.35 18.72
CA TRP A 260 11.83 -1.02 19.21
C TRP A 260 10.92 -1.35 20.39
N ASP A 261 10.39 -2.58 20.41
CA ASP A 261 9.76 -3.16 21.60
C ASP A 261 10.86 -3.55 22.58
N LEU A 262 10.90 -2.93 23.76
CA LEU A 262 11.92 -3.21 24.77
C LEU A 262 11.84 -4.62 25.34
N ASN A 263 10.75 -5.34 25.10
CA ASN A 263 10.61 -6.74 25.45
C ASN A 263 11.13 -7.68 24.35
N ASP A 264 11.45 -7.17 23.16
CA ASP A 264 12.07 -7.94 22.08
C ASP A 264 13.52 -8.27 22.47
N PRO A 265 13.89 -9.56 22.55
CA PRO A 265 15.26 -9.97 22.88
C PRO A 265 16.30 -9.47 21.86
N ASN A 266 15.87 -9.07 20.66
CA ASN A 266 16.75 -8.51 19.62
C ASN A 266 16.89 -6.99 19.72
N THR A 267 16.30 -6.34 20.72
CA THR A 267 16.46 -4.90 20.95
C THR A 267 17.95 -4.54 21.05
N PRO A 268 18.44 -3.60 20.23
CA PRO A 268 19.85 -3.23 20.26
C PRO A 268 20.26 -2.68 21.64
N PRO A 269 21.43 -3.07 22.18
CA PRO A 269 21.89 -2.61 23.49
C PRO A 269 21.94 -1.08 23.62
N GLU A 270 22.27 -0.38 22.53
CA GLU A 270 22.25 1.08 22.47
C GLU A 270 20.86 1.65 22.73
N ILE A 271 19.79 1.01 22.25
CA ILE A 271 18.41 1.45 22.51
C ILE A 271 18.07 1.32 23.99
N LEU A 272 18.43 0.19 24.59
CA LEU A 272 18.25 -0.04 26.03
C LEU A 272 19.00 1.00 26.86
N GLN A 273 20.28 1.27 26.52
CA GLN A 273 21.08 2.30 27.19
C GLN A 273 20.48 3.70 27.03
N ARG A 274 19.96 4.03 25.85
CA ARG A 274 19.34 5.33 25.55
C ARG A 274 18.10 5.56 26.40
N ILE A 275 17.18 4.60 26.44
CA ILE A 275 15.99 4.75 27.25
C ILE A 275 16.31 4.76 28.75
N THR A 276 17.30 3.98 29.22
CA THR A 276 17.81 4.09 30.59
C THR A 276 18.30 5.50 30.87
N THR A 277 19.09 6.08 29.97
CA THR A 277 19.64 7.43 30.14
C THR A 277 18.53 8.48 30.20
N ALA A 278 17.53 8.40 29.30
CA ALA A 278 16.37 9.28 29.30
C ALA A 278 15.55 9.14 30.59
N TYR A 279 15.33 7.90 31.05
CA TYR A 279 14.64 7.61 32.31
C TYR A 279 15.38 8.17 33.53
N ARG A 280 16.70 8.02 33.58
CA ARG A 280 17.56 8.58 34.64
C ARG A 280 17.51 10.10 34.65
N ALA A 281 17.59 10.72 33.48
CA ALA A 281 17.46 12.17 33.30
C ALA A 281 16.08 12.68 33.75
N SER A 282 15.03 11.85 33.66
CA SER A 282 13.70 12.16 34.19
C SER A 282 13.54 12.02 35.72
N GLY A 283 14.64 11.73 36.43
CA GLY A 283 14.66 11.57 37.89
C GLY A 283 14.50 10.13 38.37
N GLY A 284 14.57 9.14 37.46
CA GLY A 284 14.49 7.72 37.80
C GLY A 284 15.75 7.20 38.51
N GLY A 285 15.59 6.51 39.64
CA GLY A 285 16.70 5.94 40.44
C GLY A 285 17.18 4.57 39.96
N ALA A 286 18.47 4.26 40.18
CA ALA A 286 19.10 2.98 39.81
C ALA A 286 18.54 1.80 40.62
N THR A 287 17.51 1.16 40.07
CA THR A 287 16.84 0.01 40.67
C THR A 287 16.89 -1.19 39.71
N PRO A 288 16.51 -2.41 40.13
CA PRO A 288 16.29 -3.53 39.22
C PRO A 288 15.21 -3.28 38.14
N GLN A 289 14.59 -2.11 38.13
CA GLN A 289 13.67 -1.61 37.10
C GLN A 289 14.35 -0.63 36.13
N ASP A 290 15.69 -0.55 36.13
CA ASP A 290 16.48 0.00 35.03
C ASP A 290 16.09 -0.72 33.73
N PRO A 291 15.93 -0.04 32.58
CA PRO A 291 15.73 -0.72 31.30
C PRO A 291 16.83 -1.73 30.94
N GLN A 292 18.01 -1.67 31.57
CA GLN A 292 19.04 -2.71 31.49
C GLN A 292 18.77 -3.95 32.39
N ALA A 293 17.87 -3.87 33.36
CA ALA A 293 17.76 -4.79 34.49
C ALA A 293 16.55 -5.74 34.47
N ILE A 294 16.10 -6.15 33.27
CA ILE A 294 15.04 -7.14 32.98
C ILE A 294 13.72 -6.46 32.61
N GLY A 295 13.39 -6.54 31.31
CA GLY A 295 12.26 -5.85 30.70
C GLY A 295 10.95 -6.05 31.44
N TYR A 296 10.33 -4.94 31.87
CA TYR A 296 8.90 -4.88 32.21
C TYR A 296 8.40 -3.42 32.27
N GLY A 297 7.15 -3.23 31.87
CA GLY A 297 6.27 -2.11 32.26
C GLY A 297 5.99 -1.05 31.21
N LEU A 298 6.90 -0.84 30.25
CA LEU A 298 6.72 0.13 29.16
C LEU A 298 6.20 -0.54 27.86
N GLY A 299 5.32 -1.54 28.01
CA GLY A 299 4.60 -2.14 26.89
C GLY A 299 3.58 -1.13 26.35
N GLY A 300 3.67 -0.80 25.07
CA GLY A 300 2.88 0.23 24.40
C GLY A 300 3.51 1.62 24.35
N ASN A 301 2.74 2.60 23.87
CA ASN A 301 3.13 3.99 23.59
C ASN A 301 3.54 4.83 24.83
N ASN A 302 3.45 4.27 26.04
CA ASN A 302 3.61 5.04 27.28
C ASN A 302 5.06 5.02 27.75
N ASN A 303 5.91 5.77 27.07
CA ASN A 303 7.21 6.17 27.59
C ASN A 303 7.04 7.19 28.72
N VAL A 304 6.96 6.73 29.97
CA VAL A 304 6.71 7.59 31.13
C VAL A 304 7.76 7.36 32.21
N GLY A 305 8.50 8.42 32.54
CA GLY A 305 9.39 8.51 33.69
C GLY A 305 8.64 8.82 35.00
N PRO A 306 9.36 8.92 36.13
CA PRO A 306 8.75 9.26 37.42
C PRO A 306 7.94 10.56 37.35
N ASN A 307 6.87 10.65 38.16
CA ASN A 307 5.97 11.81 38.23
C ASN A 307 5.25 12.16 36.90
N GLY A 308 5.15 11.20 35.96
CA GLY A 308 4.46 11.43 34.69
C GLY A 308 5.32 12.13 33.63
N ALA A 309 6.65 12.16 33.81
CA ALA A 309 7.55 12.74 32.82
C ALA A 309 7.43 11.98 31.49
N VAL A 310 7.05 12.67 30.41
CA VAL A 310 6.96 12.05 29.09
C VAL A 310 8.36 11.87 28.51
N ILE A 311 8.70 10.65 28.12
CA ILE A 311 9.90 10.34 27.36
C ILE A 311 9.48 10.18 25.88
N PRO A 312 10.12 10.85 24.91
CA PRO A 312 9.72 10.70 23.51
C PRO A 312 9.93 9.26 22.99
N THR A 313 9.07 8.77 22.10
CA THR A 313 9.18 7.40 21.52
C THR A 313 10.42 7.21 20.68
N GLU A 314 10.96 8.29 20.14
CA GLU A 314 12.13 8.34 19.28
C GLU A 314 13.41 7.86 19.99
N VAL A 315 13.44 7.84 21.33
CA VAL A 315 14.55 7.21 22.09
C VAL A 315 14.68 5.71 21.82
N ARG A 316 13.58 5.09 21.37
CA ARG A 316 13.50 3.67 21.03
C ARG A 316 13.85 3.39 19.59
N THR A 317 14.28 4.38 18.82
CA THR A 317 14.55 4.25 17.38
C THR A 317 16.05 4.15 17.10
N LEU A 318 16.40 3.52 15.97
CA LEU A 318 17.80 3.24 15.65
C LEU A 318 18.57 4.52 15.31
N TYR A 319 18.04 5.32 14.38
CA TYR A 319 18.71 6.51 13.85
C TYR A 319 18.19 7.78 14.54
N TYR A 320 19.11 8.57 15.09
CA TYR A 320 18.72 9.85 15.69
C TYR A 320 18.34 10.90 14.66
N GLY A 321 17.29 11.64 15.00
CA GLY A 321 16.85 12.81 14.25
C GLY A 321 15.83 12.51 13.17
N PHE A 322 15.38 11.26 12.97
CA PHE A 322 14.31 10.89 12.03
C PHE A 322 13.00 10.59 12.75
N ASN A 323 11.88 11.00 12.14
CA ASN A 323 10.54 10.82 12.70
C ASN A 323 10.11 9.35 12.65
N ASP A 324 9.65 8.81 13.78
CA ASP A 324 9.18 7.43 13.89
C ASP A 324 7.77 7.22 13.33
N ALA A 325 7.00 8.29 13.14
CA ALA A 325 5.66 8.29 12.56
C ALA A 325 5.64 8.56 11.04
N GLU A 326 6.76 8.98 10.44
CA GLU A 326 6.77 9.45 9.04
C GLU A 326 7.97 9.00 8.20
N ALA A 327 9.07 8.54 8.82
CA ALA A 327 10.24 8.12 8.08
C ALA A 327 10.02 6.80 7.33
N LEU A 328 9.96 6.84 6.00
CA LEU A 328 9.78 5.65 5.15
C LEU A 328 11.07 5.21 4.48
N TYR A 329 11.17 3.91 4.23
CA TYR A 329 12.21 3.30 3.43
C TYR A 329 11.61 2.45 2.30
N LEU A 330 11.83 2.85 1.05
CA LEU A 330 11.38 2.15 -0.15
C LEU A 330 12.43 1.15 -0.62
N GLN A 331 12.04 -0.11 -0.75
CA GLN A 331 12.93 -1.22 -1.12
C GLN A 331 12.33 -2.10 -2.22
N SER A 332 13.17 -2.86 -2.93
CA SER A 332 12.76 -3.87 -3.90
C SER A 332 12.64 -5.26 -3.27
N ARG A 333 11.86 -5.39 -2.19
CA ARG A 333 11.67 -6.64 -1.40
C ARG A 333 10.27 -7.24 -1.49
N GLY A 334 9.34 -6.54 -2.13
CA GLY A 334 7.97 -6.98 -2.29
C GLY A 334 7.84 -8.21 -3.19
N ARG A 335 6.80 -9.01 -2.93
CA ARG A 335 6.48 -10.21 -3.71
C ARG A 335 4.98 -10.45 -3.73
N SER A 336 4.50 -11.09 -4.80
CA SER A 336 3.10 -11.47 -4.96
C SER A 336 2.95 -12.77 -5.73
N THR A 337 1.83 -13.46 -5.56
CA THR A 337 1.42 -14.63 -6.35
C THR A 337 -0.05 -14.53 -6.71
N TYR A 338 -0.39 -14.97 -7.92
CA TYR A 338 -1.76 -15.15 -8.38
C TYR A 338 -1.88 -16.51 -9.04
N HIS A 339 -2.92 -17.26 -8.69
CA HIS A 339 -3.27 -18.49 -9.39
C HIS A 339 -4.78 -18.51 -9.62
N ALA A 340 -5.19 -18.85 -10.84
CA ALA A 340 -6.60 -18.92 -11.19
C ALA A 340 -6.93 -20.04 -12.16
N LEU A 341 -8.06 -20.68 -11.91
CA LEU A 341 -8.78 -21.49 -12.88
C LEU A 341 -9.92 -20.64 -13.45
N GLN A 342 -9.90 -20.39 -14.74
CA GLN A 342 -10.90 -19.64 -15.48
C GLN A 342 -11.63 -20.55 -16.45
N THR A 343 -12.95 -20.61 -16.35
CA THR A 343 -13.80 -21.35 -17.26
C THR A 343 -14.75 -20.39 -17.94
N SER A 344 -14.84 -20.44 -19.27
CA SER A 344 -15.84 -19.67 -20.02
C SER A 344 -16.62 -20.52 -21.00
N LEU A 345 -17.90 -20.21 -21.15
CA LEU A 345 -18.79 -20.80 -22.12
C LEU A 345 -19.37 -19.68 -22.97
N THR A 346 -19.05 -19.69 -24.26
CA THR A 346 -19.48 -18.67 -25.21
C THR A 346 -20.39 -19.29 -26.25
N LYS A 347 -21.58 -18.73 -26.41
CA LYS A 347 -22.50 -19.06 -27.51
C LYS A 347 -22.75 -17.82 -28.36
N ARG A 348 -22.40 -17.89 -29.64
CA ARG A 348 -22.69 -16.85 -30.63
C ARG A 348 -24.19 -16.80 -30.95
N PHE A 349 -24.67 -15.62 -31.38
CA PHE A 349 -26.10 -15.42 -31.66
C PHE A 349 -26.61 -16.39 -32.73
N SER A 350 -27.51 -17.25 -32.31
CA SER A 350 -28.06 -18.35 -33.10
C SER A 350 -29.38 -18.77 -32.46
N LYS A 351 -30.35 -19.20 -33.27
CA LYS A 351 -31.66 -19.65 -32.75
C LYS A 351 -32.30 -18.67 -31.73
N GLY A 352 -32.09 -17.37 -31.93
CA GLY A 352 -32.63 -16.30 -31.09
C GLY A 352 -31.87 -15.99 -29.79
N HIS A 353 -30.74 -16.62 -29.49
CA HIS A 353 -30.04 -16.39 -28.23
C HIS A 353 -28.51 -16.34 -28.40
N GLN A 354 -27.86 -15.56 -27.53
CA GLN A 354 -26.42 -15.51 -27.34
C GLN A 354 -26.12 -15.40 -25.86
N PHE A 355 -24.98 -15.93 -25.43
CA PHE A 355 -24.49 -15.67 -24.09
C PHE A 355 -22.98 -15.86 -23.98
N HIS A 356 -22.41 -15.23 -22.96
CA HIS A 356 -21.07 -15.48 -22.46
C HIS A 356 -21.15 -15.64 -20.95
N ALA A 357 -20.83 -16.84 -20.46
CA ALA A 357 -20.72 -17.14 -19.05
C ALA A 357 -19.25 -17.35 -18.71
N ALA A 358 -18.77 -16.74 -17.61
CA ALA A 358 -17.41 -16.89 -17.15
C ALA A 358 -17.40 -17.14 -15.63
N TYR A 359 -16.56 -18.08 -15.21
CA TYR A 359 -16.30 -18.41 -13.83
C TYR A 359 -14.80 -18.37 -13.58
N THR A 360 -14.38 -17.73 -12.50
CA THR A 360 -12.99 -17.69 -12.05
C THR A 360 -12.95 -18.18 -10.61
N TYR A 361 -12.14 -19.22 -10.37
CA TYR A 361 -11.64 -19.55 -9.05
C TYR A 361 -10.22 -19.04 -8.93
N SER A 362 -9.90 -18.20 -7.95
CA SER A 362 -8.56 -17.60 -7.83
C SER A 362 -8.05 -17.47 -6.41
N VAL A 363 -6.74 -17.38 -6.28
CA VAL A 363 -6.03 -17.08 -5.04
C VAL A 363 -4.96 -16.06 -5.36
N THR A 364 -4.98 -14.94 -4.66
CA THR A 364 -3.93 -13.91 -4.72
C THR A 364 -3.32 -13.72 -3.35
N LYS A 365 -1.99 -13.69 -3.29
CA LYS A 365 -1.23 -13.35 -2.08
C LYS A 365 -0.16 -12.31 -2.38
N ASP A 366 0.11 -11.45 -1.41
CA ASP A 366 1.19 -10.46 -1.46
C ASP A 366 1.68 -10.14 -0.04
N LEU A 367 2.80 -9.41 0.04
CA LEU A 367 3.25 -8.79 1.30
C LEU A 367 2.50 -7.48 1.59
N MET A 368 2.03 -6.78 0.55
CA MET A 368 1.36 -5.49 0.65
C MET A 368 0.54 -5.26 -0.62
N SER A 369 -0.69 -4.76 -0.49
CA SER A 369 -1.63 -4.55 -1.61
C SER A 369 -1.79 -3.07 -2.03
N ALA A 370 -0.81 -2.23 -1.71
CA ALA A 370 -0.82 -0.81 -2.02
C ALA A 370 0.45 -0.39 -2.80
N ASP A 371 0.31 0.69 -3.59
CA ASP A 371 1.41 1.26 -4.37
C ASP A 371 2.25 2.19 -3.49
N PRO A 372 3.49 1.82 -3.11
CA PRO A 372 4.30 2.59 -2.18
C PRO A 372 4.80 3.93 -2.75
N GLY A 373 4.62 4.19 -4.05
CA GLY A 373 5.03 5.43 -4.73
C GLY A 373 3.88 6.43 -4.97
N SER A 374 2.65 6.10 -4.58
CA SER A 374 1.50 6.98 -4.77
C SER A 374 1.45 8.07 -3.68
N THR A 375 1.31 9.33 -4.08
CA THR A 375 0.96 10.43 -3.14
C THR A 375 -0.55 10.55 -2.94
N ALA A 376 -1.36 9.69 -3.59
CA ALA A 376 -2.81 9.72 -3.52
C ALA A 376 -3.31 8.94 -2.30
N GLY A 377 -3.13 9.53 -1.13
CA GLY A 377 -3.99 9.30 0.04
C GLY A 377 -4.84 10.53 0.27
N GLY A 378 -6.00 10.34 0.89
CA GLY A 378 -7.11 11.31 0.90
C GLY A 378 -6.78 12.69 1.47
N GLY A 379 -6.17 13.57 0.66
CA GLY A 379 -6.30 15.03 0.70
C GLY A 379 -6.17 15.73 2.06
N ARG A 380 -5.49 15.14 3.03
CA ARG A 380 -5.23 15.75 4.35
C ARG A 380 -3.72 15.81 4.57
N PRO A 381 -3.14 17.02 4.70
CA PRO A 381 -1.72 17.20 4.99
C PRO A 381 -1.26 16.62 6.34
N ASP A 382 -2.18 16.48 7.32
CA ASP A 382 -1.82 16.23 8.73
C ASP A 382 -2.20 14.82 9.24
N THR A 383 -2.37 13.85 8.35
CA THR A 383 -2.52 12.43 8.73
C THR A 383 -1.53 11.64 7.90
N PRO A 384 -0.57 10.92 8.52
CA PRO A 384 0.40 10.16 7.75
C PRO A 384 -0.34 9.23 6.82
N ASN A 385 0.09 9.27 5.56
CA ASN A 385 -0.49 8.53 4.48
C ASN A 385 -0.04 7.06 4.59
N THR A 386 -0.53 6.38 5.62
CA THR A 386 -0.07 5.09 6.16
C THR A 386 -0.49 3.89 5.32
N GLY A 387 -1.26 4.11 4.23
CA GLY A 387 -1.57 3.08 3.25
C GLY A 387 -0.38 2.61 2.40
N PHE A 388 0.83 3.13 2.65
CA PHE A 388 2.02 2.89 1.82
C PHE A 388 3.19 2.20 2.53
N SER A 389 3.03 1.76 3.78
CA SER A 389 4.01 0.90 4.45
C SER A 389 3.46 -0.48 4.74
N VAL A 390 4.36 -1.44 4.96
CA VAL A 390 4.02 -2.75 5.51
C VAL A 390 3.24 -2.58 6.82
N GLU A 391 2.16 -3.36 6.99
CA GLU A 391 1.38 -3.39 8.23
C GLU A 391 2.19 -4.08 9.34
N ASN A 392 1.94 -3.73 10.61
CA ASN A 392 2.60 -4.33 11.76
C ASN A 392 4.13 -4.10 11.75
N ASP A 393 4.93 -5.06 12.23
CA ASP A 393 6.38 -4.92 12.39
C ASP A 393 7.11 -4.80 11.05
N SER A 394 7.72 -3.65 10.80
CA SER A 394 8.50 -3.37 9.58
C SER A 394 9.78 -4.20 9.47
N ARG A 395 10.25 -4.77 10.59
CA ARG A 395 11.46 -5.63 10.64
C ARG A 395 11.11 -7.09 10.32
N ASP A 396 9.86 -7.51 10.54
CA ASP A 396 9.31 -8.80 10.08
C ASP A 396 8.26 -8.63 8.97
N VAL A 397 8.74 -8.22 7.80
CA VAL A 397 7.89 -8.06 6.60
C VAL A 397 7.22 -9.36 6.18
N GLU A 398 7.77 -10.52 6.51
CA GLU A 398 7.23 -11.81 6.07
C GLU A 398 5.98 -12.21 6.84
N SER A 399 5.76 -11.66 8.03
CA SER A 399 4.49 -11.76 8.77
C SER A 399 3.28 -11.18 8.02
N ASN A 400 3.52 -10.46 6.91
CA ASN A 400 2.49 -9.88 6.06
C ASN A 400 2.15 -10.71 4.81
N TRP A 401 2.80 -11.86 4.60
CA TRP A 401 2.45 -12.76 3.49
C TRP A 401 1.05 -13.36 3.68
N ALA A 402 0.07 -12.72 3.05
CA ALA A 402 -1.35 -13.00 3.26
C ALA A 402 -2.13 -12.92 1.95
N ARG A 403 -3.46 -13.11 2.02
CA ARG A 403 -4.34 -12.81 0.88
C ARG A 403 -4.21 -11.33 0.53
N ALA A 404 -4.18 -11.00 -0.76
CA ALA A 404 -4.22 -9.61 -1.20
C ALA A 404 -5.57 -8.96 -0.88
N ASP A 405 -5.64 -7.64 -0.66
CA ASP A 405 -6.87 -6.91 -0.31
C ASP A 405 -7.95 -7.04 -1.40
N PHE A 406 -7.53 -7.30 -2.63
CA PHE A 406 -8.39 -7.50 -3.79
C PHE A 406 -8.64 -8.98 -4.14
N ASP A 407 -8.21 -9.93 -3.30
CA ASP A 407 -8.46 -11.37 -3.47
C ASP A 407 -9.97 -11.67 -3.49
N ARG A 408 -10.43 -12.25 -4.60
CA ARG A 408 -11.82 -12.68 -4.79
C ARG A 408 -11.82 -14.16 -5.20
N PRO A 409 -11.98 -15.10 -4.25
CA PRO A 409 -11.85 -16.52 -4.53
C PRO A 409 -12.79 -17.04 -5.62
N HIS A 410 -14.06 -16.63 -5.60
CA HIS A 410 -15.02 -16.99 -6.62
C HIS A 410 -15.57 -15.75 -7.29
N ARG A 411 -15.58 -15.74 -8.61
CA ARG A 411 -16.25 -14.74 -9.42
C ARG A 411 -16.97 -15.39 -10.59
N PHE A 412 -18.26 -15.13 -10.70
CA PHE A 412 -19.10 -15.53 -11.82
C PHE A 412 -19.66 -14.29 -12.51
N SER A 413 -19.68 -14.32 -13.85
CA SER A 413 -20.39 -13.34 -14.65
C SER A 413 -21.13 -14.00 -15.81
N LEU A 414 -22.33 -13.50 -16.11
CA LEU A 414 -23.12 -13.89 -17.28
C LEU A 414 -23.57 -12.65 -18.01
N SER A 415 -23.36 -12.62 -19.32
CA SER A 415 -24.01 -11.70 -20.25
C SER A 415 -24.83 -12.52 -21.23
N ALA A 416 -26.14 -12.31 -21.29
CA ALA A 416 -27.02 -13.06 -22.18
C ALA A 416 -28.01 -12.13 -22.90
N VAL A 417 -28.35 -12.47 -24.14
CA VAL A 417 -29.42 -11.82 -24.91
C VAL A 417 -30.30 -12.90 -25.52
N TRP A 418 -31.62 -12.72 -25.39
CA TRP A 418 -32.63 -13.61 -25.94
C TRP A 418 -33.68 -12.80 -26.70
N ALA A 419 -33.80 -13.05 -28.00
CA ALA A 419 -34.91 -12.60 -28.82
C ALA A 419 -36.15 -13.43 -28.48
N LEU A 420 -37.16 -12.79 -27.90
CA LEU A 420 -38.32 -13.47 -27.34
C LEU A 420 -39.26 -13.94 -28.47
N PRO A 421 -39.65 -15.22 -28.50
CA PRO A 421 -40.54 -15.76 -29.54
C PRO A 421 -42.03 -15.49 -29.22
N LEU A 422 -42.41 -14.23 -28.98
CA LEU A 422 -43.77 -13.87 -28.55
C LEU A 422 -44.82 -13.88 -29.68
N GLY A 423 -44.38 -13.97 -30.94
CA GLY A 423 -45.25 -14.09 -32.13
C GLY A 423 -44.97 -13.04 -33.20
N SER A 424 -45.69 -13.14 -34.32
CA SER A 424 -45.49 -12.30 -35.52
C SER A 424 -46.32 -11.00 -35.51
N LYS A 425 -47.31 -10.89 -34.61
CA LYS A 425 -48.16 -9.69 -34.49
C LYS A 425 -47.29 -8.47 -34.17
N ALA A 426 -47.65 -7.31 -34.69
CA ALA A 426 -46.84 -6.09 -34.58
C ALA A 426 -46.41 -5.76 -33.14
N LEU A 427 -47.30 -5.96 -32.15
CA LEU A 427 -47.03 -5.73 -30.72
C LEU A 427 -46.15 -6.80 -30.05
N LEU A 428 -46.08 -7.99 -30.63
CA LEU A 428 -45.41 -9.17 -30.05
C LEU A 428 -44.06 -9.47 -30.70
N ARG A 429 -43.78 -8.95 -31.91
CA ARG A 429 -42.48 -9.17 -32.57
C ARG A 429 -41.38 -8.22 -32.08
N ASP A 430 -40.13 -8.58 -32.40
CA ASP A 430 -38.93 -7.74 -32.25
C ASP A 430 -38.54 -7.36 -30.81
N TRP A 431 -39.02 -8.11 -29.82
CA TRP A 431 -38.59 -8.00 -28.44
C TRP A 431 -37.31 -8.79 -28.16
N LYS A 432 -36.41 -8.17 -27.41
CA LYS A 432 -35.21 -8.80 -26.86
C LYS A 432 -35.13 -8.52 -25.38
N VAL A 433 -34.82 -9.55 -24.60
CA VAL A 433 -34.36 -9.40 -23.22
C VAL A 433 -32.86 -9.63 -23.19
N ALA A 434 -32.16 -8.78 -22.46
CA ALA A 434 -30.75 -8.93 -22.16
C ALA A 434 -30.56 -8.89 -20.64
N THR A 435 -29.60 -9.65 -20.14
CA THR A 435 -29.27 -9.67 -18.71
C THR A 435 -27.77 -9.67 -18.51
N PHE A 436 -27.36 -8.99 -17.45
CA PHE A 436 -26.04 -9.11 -16.88
C PHE A 436 -26.16 -9.62 -15.44
N MET A 437 -25.41 -10.65 -15.10
CA MET A 437 -25.31 -11.17 -13.73
C MET A 437 -23.87 -11.15 -13.28
N GLN A 438 -23.63 -10.78 -12.02
CA GLN A 438 -22.33 -10.85 -11.37
C GLN A 438 -22.51 -11.35 -9.94
N PHE A 439 -21.77 -12.41 -9.60
CA PHE A 439 -21.69 -12.93 -8.24
C PHE A 439 -20.22 -13.09 -7.86
N GLN A 440 -19.80 -12.53 -6.72
CA GLN A 440 -18.42 -12.63 -6.29
C GLN A 440 -18.28 -12.71 -4.77
N SER A 441 -17.31 -13.49 -4.30
CA SER A 441 -16.92 -13.59 -2.88
C SER A 441 -16.54 -12.22 -2.33
N GLY A 442 -16.64 -11.99 -1.01
CA GLY A 442 -16.14 -10.77 -0.36
C GLY A 442 -14.63 -10.58 -0.46
N ARG A 443 -14.13 -9.36 -0.23
CA ARG A 443 -12.69 -9.08 -0.10
C ARG A 443 -12.21 -9.47 1.30
N PRO A 444 -10.96 -9.93 1.45
CA PRO A 444 -10.38 -10.04 2.77
C PRO A 444 -10.07 -8.64 3.34
N PHE A 445 -9.90 -8.55 4.65
CA PHE A 445 -9.46 -7.33 5.34
C PHE A 445 -8.76 -7.65 6.67
N SER A 446 -7.85 -6.78 7.09
CA SER A 446 -7.24 -6.77 8.44
C SER A 446 -8.06 -5.90 9.39
N VAL A 447 -7.92 -6.16 10.69
CA VAL A 447 -8.30 -5.19 11.75
C VAL A 447 -7.02 -4.56 12.30
N PHE A 448 -7.07 -3.26 12.58
CA PHE A 448 -5.89 -2.51 12.97
C PHE A 448 -6.24 -1.42 13.98
N ARG A 449 -5.19 -0.84 14.56
CA ARG A 449 -5.26 0.34 15.41
C ARG A 449 -4.25 1.38 14.90
N PRO A 450 -4.69 2.56 14.43
CA PRO A 450 -3.80 3.59 13.90
C PRO A 450 -3.10 4.36 15.05
N GLU A 451 -1.81 4.68 14.88
CA GLU A 451 -1.05 5.75 15.59
C GLU A 451 -1.02 5.76 17.13
N GLN A 452 -1.72 4.84 17.80
CA GLN A 452 -1.87 4.75 19.27
C GLN A 452 -0.99 3.65 19.88
N GLY A 453 -0.25 2.92 19.05
CA GLY A 453 0.58 1.77 19.42
C GLY A 453 2.09 2.08 19.43
N LEU A 454 2.91 1.03 19.57
CA LEU A 454 4.38 1.12 19.45
C LEU A 454 4.78 1.45 18.01
N LEU A 455 4.03 0.90 17.05
CA LEU A 455 4.29 1.05 15.62
C LEU A 455 3.55 2.28 15.11
N ARG A 456 4.26 3.42 15.07
CA ARG A 456 3.67 4.74 14.83
C ARG A 456 3.41 5.03 13.35
N LEU A 457 4.25 4.50 12.47
CA LEU A 457 4.09 4.61 11.02
C LEU A 457 3.47 3.33 10.45
N GLY A 458 2.24 3.43 9.95
CA GLY A 458 1.50 2.32 9.37
C GLY A 458 0.30 1.89 10.22
N PHE A 459 -0.09 0.62 10.08
CA PHE A 459 -1.21 0.02 10.79
C PHE A 459 -0.73 -1.05 11.75
N GLN A 460 -0.82 -0.81 13.06
CA GLN A 460 -0.55 -1.86 14.05
C GLN A 460 -1.72 -2.85 14.07
N ARG A 461 -1.43 -4.13 13.85
CA ARG A 461 -2.44 -5.19 13.94
C ARG A 461 -2.85 -5.43 15.39
N LEU A 462 -4.02 -6.00 15.60
CA LEU A 462 -4.52 -6.35 16.93
C LEU A 462 -3.96 -7.68 17.42
N ASP A 463 -4.18 -7.96 18.71
CA ASP A 463 -3.98 -9.28 19.30
C ASP A 463 -5.31 -10.04 19.40
N PHE A 464 -5.25 -11.36 19.23
CA PHE A 464 -6.28 -12.26 19.71
C PHE A 464 -6.38 -12.21 21.25
N ALA A 465 -7.60 -12.24 21.76
CA ALA A 465 -7.86 -12.47 23.18
C ALA A 465 -7.32 -13.86 23.61
N PRO A 466 -7.06 -14.10 24.91
CA PRO A 466 -6.59 -15.40 25.37
C PRO A 466 -7.51 -16.55 24.94
N GLY A 467 -6.98 -17.51 24.19
CA GLY A 467 -7.73 -18.66 23.66
C GLY A 467 -8.53 -18.39 22.38
N ALA A 468 -8.52 -17.16 21.86
CA ALA A 468 -9.14 -16.80 20.60
C ALA A 468 -8.23 -17.12 19.40
N ASP A 469 -8.85 -17.26 18.23
CA ASP A 469 -8.17 -17.43 16.95
C ASP A 469 -8.95 -16.76 15.82
N ALA A 470 -8.45 -16.87 14.58
CA ALA A 470 -9.12 -16.28 13.42
C ALA A 470 -10.55 -16.80 13.21
N ASN A 471 -10.85 -18.04 13.59
CA ASN A 471 -12.18 -18.61 13.44
C ASN A 471 -13.13 -18.11 14.52
N SER A 472 -12.66 -17.95 15.77
CA SER A 472 -13.48 -17.39 16.84
C SER A 472 -13.85 -15.94 16.57
N VAL A 473 -12.92 -15.12 16.05
CA VAL A 473 -13.22 -13.74 15.61
C VAL A 473 -14.21 -13.75 14.45
N ALA A 474 -14.01 -14.63 13.45
CA ALA A 474 -14.90 -14.71 12.29
C ALA A 474 -16.28 -15.29 12.59
N GLN A 475 -16.57 -15.69 13.84
CA GLN A 475 -17.93 -16.04 14.23
C GLN A 475 -18.82 -14.80 14.09
N GLN A 476 -19.82 -14.93 13.24
CA GLN A 476 -20.75 -13.86 12.93
C GLN A 476 -21.72 -13.63 14.10
N ALA A 477 -21.91 -12.37 14.51
CA ALA A 477 -23.07 -12.02 15.34
C ALA A 477 -24.34 -12.16 14.48
N ALA A 478 -25.45 -12.63 15.06
CA ALA A 478 -26.65 -13.03 14.33
C ALA A 478 -27.23 -11.97 13.38
N ASN A 479 -26.84 -10.71 13.53
CA ASN A 479 -27.19 -9.58 12.67
C ASN A 479 -25.92 -8.85 12.16
N PRO A 480 -25.71 -8.75 10.82
CA PRO A 480 -24.59 -8.01 10.23
C PRO A 480 -24.49 -6.53 10.64
N GLU A 481 -25.61 -5.90 11.03
CA GLU A 481 -25.66 -4.52 11.51
C GLU A 481 -25.22 -4.40 12.97
N GLU A 482 -25.36 -5.47 13.75
CA GLU A 482 -24.95 -5.54 15.17
C GLU A 482 -23.52 -6.08 15.34
N GLY A 483 -22.94 -6.68 14.29
CA GLY A 483 -21.53 -7.13 14.27
C GLY A 483 -21.24 -8.15 13.15
N TRP A 484 -20.31 -7.81 12.26
CA TRP A 484 -19.83 -8.71 11.20
C TRP A 484 -18.85 -9.77 11.73
N PHE A 485 -18.14 -9.47 12.81
CA PHE A 485 -17.19 -10.35 13.50
C PHE A 485 -17.24 -10.11 15.01
N ASP A 486 -16.82 -11.08 15.82
CA ASP A 486 -16.80 -10.96 17.27
C ASP A 486 -15.61 -10.10 17.73
N THR A 487 -15.90 -8.85 18.10
CA THR A 487 -14.91 -7.87 18.56
C THR A 487 -14.34 -8.22 19.94
N THR A 488 -15.03 -9.03 20.75
CA THR A 488 -14.58 -9.43 22.10
C THR A 488 -13.40 -10.40 22.06
N GLN A 489 -13.18 -11.04 20.91
CA GLN A 489 -12.06 -11.94 20.64
C GLN A 489 -10.78 -11.18 20.25
N LEU A 490 -10.81 -9.84 20.25
CA LEU A 490 -9.70 -8.97 19.87
C LEU A 490 -9.36 -8.01 21.01
N ARG A 491 -8.10 -7.61 21.08
CA ARG A 491 -7.62 -6.58 22.01
C ARG A 491 -6.53 -5.74 21.38
N ALA A 492 -6.35 -4.52 21.91
CA ALA A 492 -5.21 -3.69 21.54
C ALA A 492 -3.89 -4.43 21.84
N ALA A 493 -3.01 -4.49 20.84
CA ALA A 493 -1.67 -5.00 21.03
C ALA A 493 -0.78 -3.94 21.72
N THR A 494 0.15 -4.40 22.56
CA THR A 494 1.13 -3.54 23.24
C THR A 494 2.47 -3.44 22.48
N ALA A 495 2.63 -4.29 21.47
CA ALA A 495 3.73 -4.32 20.51
C ALA A 495 3.15 -4.70 19.13
N ALA A 496 3.95 -5.32 18.27
CA ALA A 496 3.45 -5.93 17.03
C ALA A 496 2.34 -6.94 17.34
N GLY A 497 1.18 -6.78 16.71
CA GLY A 497 0.01 -7.63 16.94
C GLY A 497 0.15 -9.02 16.34
N ASN A 498 -0.50 -10.00 16.97
CA ASN A 498 -0.44 -11.40 16.57
C ASN A 498 -1.51 -11.84 15.55
N THR A 499 -2.46 -10.97 15.20
CA THR A 499 -3.43 -11.28 14.14
C THR A 499 -2.75 -11.32 12.76
N PRO A 500 -3.07 -12.30 11.89
CA PRO A 500 -2.52 -12.31 10.53
C PRO A 500 -3.10 -11.16 9.69
N ARG A 501 -2.39 -10.71 8.66
CA ARG A 501 -2.95 -9.78 7.68
C ARG A 501 -4.10 -10.45 6.93
N ASN A 502 -5.19 -9.71 6.66
CA ASN A 502 -6.28 -10.15 5.78
C ASN A 502 -6.94 -11.49 6.16
N PHE A 503 -7.06 -11.76 7.46
CA PHE A 503 -7.63 -13.01 7.98
C PHE A 503 -9.17 -13.04 7.99
N LEU A 504 -9.83 -11.87 8.02
CA LEU A 504 -11.29 -11.76 7.92
C LEU A 504 -11.73 -11.56 6.48
N ARG A 505 -13.02 -11.84 6.19
CA ARG A 505 -13.61 -11.65 4.86
C ARG A 505 -14.93 -10.90 4.96
N GLY A 506 -15.06 -9.87 4.13
CA GLY A 506 -16.26 -9.07 4.06
C GLY A 506 -17.43 -9.75 3.32
N PRO A 507 -18.57 -9.06 3.19
CA PRO A 507 -19.76 -9.58 2.53
C PRO A 507 -19.54 -9.92 1.04
N PRO A 508 -20.17 -11.00 0.53
CA PRO A 508 -20.20 -11.27 -0.91
C PRO A 508 -21.05 -10.23 -1.66
N GLN A 509 -20.79 -10.08 -2.95
CA GLN A 509 -21.51 -9.13 -3.80
C GLN A 509 -22.29 -9.86 -4.89
N LYS A 510 -23.53 -9.40 -5.13
CA LYS A 510 -24.49 -9.95 -6.09
C LYS A 510 -25.16 -8.81 -6.85
N ARG A 511 -25.17 -8.90 -8.18
CA ARG A 511 -25.82 -7.93 -9.05
C ARG A 511 -26.50 -8.63 -10.21
N VAL A 512 -27.73 -8.22 -10.49
CA VAL A 512 -28.49 -8.65 -11.66
C VAL A 512 -29.11 -7.42 -12.30
N ASP A 513 -28.78 -7.20 -13.56
CA ASP A 513 -29.31 -6.14 -14.39
C ASP A 513 -30.11 -6.76 -15.53
N LEU A 514 -31.16 -6.06 -15.96
CA LEU A 514 -32.05 -6.48 -17.04
C LEU A 514 -32.27 -5.33 -18.01
N ASN A 515 -32.25 -5.63 -19.30
CA ASN A 515 -32.62 -4.71 -20.36
C ASN A 515 -33.69 -5.37 -21.22
N LEU A 516 -34.84 -4.71 -21.37
CA LEU A 516 -35.87 -5.06 -22.33
C LEU A 516 -35.82 -4.07 -23.49
N THR A 517 -35.57 -4.57 -24.69
CA THR A 517 -35.49 -3.75 -25.91
C THR A 517 -36.53 -4.19 -26.92
N ARG A 518 -37.15 -3.24 -27.63
CA ARG A 518 -37.99 -3.48 -28.80
C ARG A 518 -37.56 -2.61 -29.97
N SER A 519 -37.34 -3.23 -31.13
CA SER A 519 -37.16 -2.49 -32.39
C SER A 519 -38.50 -2.32 -33.10
N ILE A 520 -38.81 -1.10 -33.54
CA ILE A 520 -40.01 -0.76 -34.30
C ILE A 520 -39.58 -0.14 -35.63
N SER A 521 -40.01 -0.74 -36.73
CA SER A 521 -39.78 -0.19 -38.07
C SER A 521 -40.91 0.77 -38.43
N LEU A 522 -40.57 2.01 -38.78
CA LEU A 522 -41.49 3.11 -39.12
C LEU A 522 -41.17 3.63 -40.53
N GLY A 523 -41.27 2.77 -41.55
CA GLY A 523 -40.87 3.10 -42.91
C GLY A 523 -39.35 3.20 -43.05
N LYS A 524 -38.83 4.38 -43.39
CA LYS A 524 -37.37 4.65 -43.48
C LYS A 524 -36.71 4.79 -42.10
N LEU A 525 -37.52 5.07 -41.07
CA LEU A 525 -37.04 5.25 -39.70
C LEU A 525 -37.05 3.93 -38.93
N ARG A 526 -36.10 3.77 -38.01
CA ARG A 526 -36.11 2.69 -37.02
C ARG A 526 -36.04 3.28 -35.62
N ALA A 527 -37.09 3.04 -34.83
CA ALA A 527 -37.12 3.38 -33.42
C ALA A 527 -36.72 2.15 -32.58
N GLU A 528 -35.92 2.36 -31.55
CA GLU A 528 -35.57 1.36 -30.56
C GLU A 528 -35.99 1.86 -29.18
N LEU A 529 -36.94 1.15 -28.58
CA LEU A 529 -37.39 1.39 -27.21
C LEU A 529 -36.55 0.51 -26.29
N ARG A 530 -35.99 1.10 -25.24
CA ARG A 530 -35.19 0.42 -24.22
C ARG A 530 -35.75 0.70 -22.84
N TRP A 531 -35.86 -0.33 -22.04
CA TRP A 531 -36.08 -0.25 -20.60
C TRP A 531 -34.98 -1.00 -19.90
N GLU A 532 -34.17 -0.30 -19.13
CA GLU A 532 -33.04 -0.85 -18.40
C GLU A 532 -33.30 -0.75 -16.91
N VAL A 533 -33.12 -1.85 -16.21
CA VAL A 533 -33.28 -1.97 -14.76
C VAL A 533 -31.97 -2.49 -14.20
N PHE A 534 -31.24 -1.62 -13.52
CA PHE A 534 -30.02 -1.97 -12.78
C PHE A 534 -30.40 -2.44 -11.38
N ASN A 535 -29.70 -3.45 -10.87
CA ASN A 535 -29.98 -4.06 -9.58
C ASN A 535 -31.47 -4.44 -9.44
N VAL A 536 -31.95 -5.29 -10.35
CA VAL A 536 -33.36 -5.69 -10.51
C VAL A 536 -34.00 -6.17 -9.21
N PHE A 537 -33.23 -6.84 -8.34
CA PHE A 537 -33.72 -7.34 -7.07
C PHE A 537 -33.62 -6.33 -5.93
N ASN A 538 -33.09 -5.13 -6.16
CA ASN A 538 -32.73 -4.16 -5.12
C ASN A 538 -31.88 -4.81 -4.02
N THR A 539 -30.96 -5.68 -4.41
CA THR A 539 -30.06 -6.35 -3.46
C THR A 539 -29.09 -5.31 -2.90
N VAL A 540 -29.05 -5.22 -1.57
CA VAL A 540 -28.05 -4.40 -0.88
C VAL A 540 -26.72 -5.14 -0.93
N ASN A 541 -25.71 -4.52 -1.54
CA ASN A 541 -24.35 -5.01 -1.47
C ASN A 541 -23.63 -4.19 -0.39
N PHE A 542 -23.25 -4.86 0.68
CA PHE A 542 -22.58 -4.23 1.80
C PHE A 542 -21.10 -3.92 1.49
N GLY A 543 -20.59 -2.85 2.10
CA GLY A 543 -19.16 -2.53 2.13
C GLY A 543 -18.37 -3.47 3.03
N LEU A 544 -17.10 -3.16 3.26
CA LEU A 544 -16.34 -3.79 4.34
C LEU A 544 -16.85 -3.25 5.70
N PRO A 545 -16.83 -4.07 6.76
CA PRO A 545 -17.08 -3.57 8.11
C PRO A 545 -15.98 -2.59 8.54
N GLU A 546 -16.31 -1.71 9.48
CA GLU A 546 -15.35 -0.84 10.15
C GLU A 546 -14.30 -1.69 10.87
N ASN A 547 -13.04 -1.44 10.53
CA ASN A 547 -11.89 -2.27 10.93
C ASN A 547 -10.83 -1.50 11.73
N ASN A 548 -11.08 -0.22 12.01
CA ASN A 548 -10.33 0.56 12.99
C ASN A 548 -10.84 0.26 14.42
N PHE A 549 -9.97 -0.30 15.24
CA PHE A 549 -10.26 -0.68 16.62
C PHE A 549 -10.69 0.47 17.53
N ASP A 550 -10.24 1.70 17.25
CA ASP A 550 -10.60 2.88 18.04
C ASP A 550 -11.93 3.52 17.59
N SER A 551 -12.58 2.98 16.55
CA SER A 551 -13.89 3.45 16.08
C SER A 551 -15.02 2.98 16.98
N ILE A 552 -16.00 3.86 17.22
CA ILE A 552 -17.26 3.49 17.89
C ILE A 552 -18.07 2.46 17.09
N ASP A 553 -17.89 2.42 15.77
CA ASP A 553 -18.59 1.51 14.86
C ASP A 553 -17.82 0.21 14.61
N PHE A 554 -16.70 -0.03 15.31
CA PHE A 554 -15.81 -1.17 15.08
C PHE A 554 -16.57 -2.51 15.04
N GLY A 555 -16.36 -3.27 13.97
CA GLY A 555 -17.05 -4.54 13.75
C GLY A 555 -18.38 -4.44 13.02
N THR A 556 -18.95 -3.25 12.83
CA THR A 556 -20.24 -3.05 12.14
C THR A 556 -20.06 -2.58 10.70
N ILE A 557 -21.10 -2.69 9.88
CA ILE A 557 -21.10 -2.21 8.49
C ILE A 557 -21.91 -0.92 8.38
N THR A 558 -21.24 0.19 8.07
CA THR A 558 -21.87 1.51 7.94
C THR A 558 -22.01 1.97 6.48
N SER A 559 -21.57 1.17 5.52
CA SER A 559 -21.54 1.54 4.10
C SER A 559 -22.08 0.45 3.16
N THR A 560 -22.53 0.89 1.98
CA THR A 560 -22.97 0.01 0.89
C THR A 560 -22.20 0.32 -0.39
N VAL A 561 -22.16 -0.64 -1.30
CA VAL A 561 -21.54 -0.54 -2.62
C VAL A 561 -22.57 -0.88 -3.70
N GLY A 562 -22.41 -0.36 -4.92
CA GLY A 562 -23.18 -0.84 -6.07
C GLY A 562 -24.58 -0.27 -6.28
N GLY A 563 -25.01 0.73 -5.50
CA GLY A 563 -26.22 1.54 -5.76
C GLY A 563 -27.57 0.81 -5.61
N PRO A 564 -28.67 1.56 -5.38
CA PRO A 564 -30.00 1.00 -5.31
C PRO A 564 -30.49 0.55 -6.70
N ARG A 565 -31.70 -0.02 -6.76
CA ARG A 565 -32.37 -0.25 -8.03
C ARG A 565 -32.59 1.06 -8.77
N VAL A 566 -32.13 1.13 -10.02
CA VAL A 566 -32.34 2.28 -10.91
C VAL A 566 -32.98 1.78 -12.18
N SER A 567 -34.04 2.44 -12.63
CA SER A 567 -34.71 2.15 -13.89
C SER A 567 -34.60 3.33 -14.83
N GLN A 568 -34.31 3.08 -16.10
CA GLN A 568 -34.26 4.11 -17.13
C GLN A 568 -34.94 3.66 -18.41
N PHE A 569 -35.56 4.63 -19.08
CA PHE A 569 -36.21 4.46 -20.37
C PHE A 569 -35.42 5.26 -21.41
N GLY A 570 -35.14 4.62 -22.53
CA GLY A 570 -34.43 5.24 -23.64
C GLY A 570 -35.19 5.02 -24.94
N VAL A 571 -35.18 6.04 -25.80
CA VAL A 571 -35.61 5.92 -27.18
C VAL A 571 -34.45 6.33 -28.07
N ARG A 572 -34.07 5.45 -28.99
CA ARG A 572 -33.12 5.77 -30.06
C ARG A 572 -33.83 5.72 -31.40
N ILE A 573 -33.75 6.80 -32.17
CA ILE A 573 -34.30 6.88 -33.52
C ILE A 573 -33.11 6.94 -34.49
N ASN A 574 -33.05 6.00 -35.42
CA ASN A 574 -32.12 6.04 -36.55
C ASN A 574 -32.91 6.42 -37.80
N PHE A 575 -32.38 7.37 -38.58
CA PHE A 575 -33.01 7.94 -39.77
C PHE A 575 -32.14 7.79 -41.02
#